data_AF-A0A9D5GRK7-F1
#
_entry.id   AF-A0A9D5GRK7-F1
#
_cell.length_a   1.000
_cell.length_b   1.000
_cell.length_c   1.000
_cell.angle_alpha   90.00
_cell.angle_beta   90.00
_cell.angle_gamma   90.00
#
_symmetry.space_group_name_H-M   'P 1'
#
loop_
_entity.id
_entity.type
_entity.pdbx_description
1 polymer ?
#
loop_
_entity_poly.entity_id
_entity_poly.type
_entity_poly.pdbx_seq_one_letter_code
_entity_poly.pdbx_strand_id
1 'polypeptide(L)'
;MEINIQEVNRTLKKDGRYAIVIGNNTIKGHNFETWKYLMEIAKRNNFDIENYFSSEIIKHFIKIKRDERINTDWVIILRKR
;
A
#
# COMPACT_ATOMS: atom_id res chain seq x y z
N MET A 1 -4.60 7.96 6.01
CA MET A 1 -4.03 6.62 6.26
C MET A 1 -3.27 6.51 7.58
N GLU A 2 -2.69 7.59 8.13
CA GLU A 2 -2.01 7.59 9.44
C GLU A 2 -2.84 6.92 10.56
N ILE A 3 -4.06 7.40 10.82
CA ILE A 3 -4.96 6.87 11.86
C ILE A 3 -5.26 5.38 11.65
N ASN A 4 -5.44 4.95 10.40
CA ASN A 4 -5.68 3.54 10.10
C ASN A 4 -4.47 2.67 10.44
N ILE A 5 -3.26 3.10 10.10
CA ILE A 5 -2.03 2.36 10.41
C ILE A 5 -1.80 2.32 11.94
N GLN A 6 -2.10 3.41 12.66
CA GLN A 6 -2.06 3.44 14.13
C GLN A 6 -3.00 2.40 14.74
N GLU A 7 -4.22 2.32 14.25
CA GLU A 7 -5.22 1.39 14.75
C GLU A 7 -4.86 -0.08 14.45
N VAL A 8 -4.28 -0.35 13.28
CA VAL A 8 -3.72 -1.67 12.98
C VAL A 8 -2.55 -1.99 13.90
N ASN A 9 -1.63 -1.05 14.15
CA ASN A 9 -0.53 -1.28 15.10
C ASN A 9 -1.07 -1.61 16.50
N ARG A 10 -2.07 -0.86 16.98
CA ARG A 10 -2.68 -1.06 18.30
C ARG A 10 -3.27 -2.45 18.47
N THR A 11 -3.91 -2.99 17.43
CA THR A 11 -4.67 -4.25 17.49
C THR A 11 -3.87 -5.48 17.05
N LEU A 12 -2.81 -5.30 16.25
CA LEU A 12 -1.99 -6.40 15.75
C LEU A 12 -1.12 -7.00 16.87
N LYS A 13 -0.99 -8.32 16.89
CA LYS A 13 -0.11 -9.03 17.84
C LYS A 13 1.36 -8.64 17.60
N LYS A 14 2.18 -8.76 18.65
CA LYS A 14 3.64 -8.59 18.53
C LYS A 14 4.18 -9.49 17.41
N ASP A 15 5.11 -8.96 16.61
CA ASP A 15 5.68 -9.63 15.42
C ASP A 15 4.65 -9.99 14.32
N GLY A 16 3.40 -9.53 14.45
CA GLY A 16 2.36 -9.70 13.45
C GLY A 16 2.66 -8.91 12.17
N ARG A 17 2.11 -9.40 11.05
CA ARG A 17 2.29 -8.79 9.73
C ARG A 17 1.01 -8.10 9.26
N TYR A 18 1.18 -6.93 8.67
CA TYR A 18 0.13 -6.21 7.96
C TYR A 18 0.52 -6.05 6.49
N ALA A 19 -0.23 -6.70 5.60
CA ALA A 19 -0.03 -6.62 4.16
C ALA A 19 -0.98 -5.58 3.55
N ILE A 20 -0.42 -4.65 2.78
CA ILE A 20 -1.16 -3.60 2.08
C ILE A 20 -0.95 -3.80 0.57
N VAL A 21 -2.05 -3.90 -0.18
CA VAL A 21 -2.03 -3.89 -1.65
C VAL A 21 -2.55 -2.54 -2.12
N ILE A 22 -1.78 -1.83 -2.94
CA ILE A 22 -2.11 -0.49 -3.39
C ILE A 22 -1.57 -0.23 -4.80
N GLY A 23 -2.42 0.28 -5.68
CA GLY A 23 -1.99 0.85 -6.95
C GLY A 23 -1.42 2.27 -6.79
N ASN A 24 -0.74 2.73 -7.81
CA ASN A 24 -0.44 4.16 -7.93
C ASN A 24 -1.72 4.94 -8.25
N ASN A 25 -1.76 6.20 -7.83
CA ASN A 25 -2.87 7.11 -8.13
C ASN A 25 -2.35 8.22 -9.05
N THR A 26 -3.16 8.67 -10.00
CA THR A 26 -2.87 9.90 -10.72
C THR A 26 -3.72 11.02 -10.15
N ILE A 27 -3.11 12.15 -9.84
CA ILE A 27 -3.83 13.34 -9.35
C ILE A 27 -3.38 14.51 -10.22
N LYS A 28 -4.32 15.12 -10.95
CA LYS A 28 -4.06 16.21 -11.90
C LYS A 28 -2.96 15.88 -12.92
N GLY A 29 -2.92 14.64 -13.41
CA GLY A 29 -1.91 14.18 -14.38
C GLY A 29 -0.55 13.82 -13.78
N HIS A 30 -0.37 13.96 -12.46
CA HIS A 30 0.86 13.54 -11.79
C HIS A 30 0.69 12.16 -11.17
N ASN A 31 1.67 11.27 -11.40
CA ASN A 31 1.71 9.95 -10.79
C ASN A 31 2.15 10.07 -9.32
N PHE A 32 1.29 9.63 -8.41
CA PHE A 32 1.54 9.50 -6.99
C PHE A 32 1.82 8.05 -6.64
N GLU A 33 3.10 7.80 -6.34
CA GLU A 33 3.61 6.52 -5.83
C GLU A 33 3.15 6.30 -4.39
N THR A 34 1.85 6.02 -4.24
CA THR A 34 1.13 5.98 -2.95
C THR A 34 1.80 5.04 -1.96
N TRP A 35 2.36 3.94 -2.46
CA TRP A 35 3.09 2.96 -1.66
C TRP A 35 4.31 3.56 -0.93
N LYS A 36 5.05 4.48 -1.55
CA LYS A 36 6.20 5.15 -0.91
C LYS A 36 5.77 5.96 0.31
N TYR A 37 4.69 6.74 0.16
CA TYR A 37 4.14 7.52 1.26
C TYR A 37 3.61 6.63 2.39
N LEU A 38 2.98 5.50 2.05
CA LEU A 38 2.49 4.54 3.04
C LEU A 38 3.61 3.88 3.83
N MET A 39 4.74 3.54 3.20
CA MET A 39 5.91 3.03 3.92
C MET A 39 6.45 4.06 4.91
N GLU A 40 6.53 5.34 4.53
CA GLU A 40 6.98 6.40 5.43
C GLU A 40 6.01 6.64 6.59
N ILE A 41 4.69 6.60 6.33
CA ILE A 41 3.66 6.61 7.37
C ILE A 41 3.84 5.41 8.31
N ALA A 42 4.05 4.20 7.78
CA ALA A 42 4.21 2.99 8.57
C ALA A 42 5.42 3.05 9.50
N LYS A 43 6.58 3.52 9.00
CA LYS A 43 7.79 3.69 9.80
C LYS A 43 7.59 4.62 10.99
N ARG A 44 6.83 5.71 10.82
CA ARG A 44 6.48 6.64 11.91
C ARG A 44 5.54 6.03 12.95
N ASN A 45 4.80 4.97 12.59
CA ASN A 45 3.81 4.31 13.44
C ASN A 45 4.27 2.93 13.92
N ASN A 46 5.55 2.79 14.28
CA ASN A 46 6.12 1.59 14.92
C ASN A 46 5.95 0.29 14.12
N PHE A 47 6.01 0.39 12.80
CA PHE A 47 6.20 -0.76 11.93
C PHE A 47 7.61 -0.78 11.34
N ASP A 48 8.12 -1.98 11.10
CA ASP A 48 9.24 -2.22 10.19
C ASP A 48 8.71 -2.58 8.80
N ILE A 49 9.41 -2.12 7.76
CA ILE A 49 9.16 -2.57 6.40
C ILE A 49 9.88 -3.91 6.23
N GLU A 50 9.14 -5.01 6.25
CA GLU A 50 9.71 -6.36 6.10
C GLU A 50 10.01 -6.67 4.64
N ASN A 51 9.09 -6.31 3.73
CA ASN A 51 9.26 -6.51 2.30
C ASN A 51 8.34 -5.56 1.51
N TYR A 52 8.67 -5.31 0.25
CA TYR A 52 7.76 -4.68 -0.70
C TYR A 52 8.09 -5.15 -2.13
N PHE A 53 7.06 -5.36 -2.93
CA PHE A 53 7.22 -5.80 -4.32
C PHE A 53 6.01 -5.35 -5.14
N SER A 54 6.21 -5.27 -6.45
CA SER A 54 5.13 -4.98 -7.39
C SER A 54 4.66 -6.25 -8.09
N SER A 55 3.38 -6.31 -8.43
CA SER A 55 2.79 -7.30 -9.30
C SER A 55 2.13 -6.59 -10.49
N GLU A 56 2.46 -7.02 -11.70
CA GLU A 56 1.74 -6.57 -12.89
C GLU A 56 0.33 -7.15 -12.91
N ILE A 57 -0.65 -6.32 -13.25
CA ILE A 57 -2.04 -6.74 -13.34
C ILE A 57 -2.25 -7.45 -14.67
N ILE A 58 -2.32 -8.78 -14.62
CA ILE A 58 -2.45 -9.63 -15.81
C ILE A 58 -3.88 -9.57 -16.39
N LYS A 59 -4.90 -9.37 -15.55
CA LYS A 59 -6.31 -9.33 -15.98
C LYS A 59 -7.09 -8.24 -15.26
N HIS A 60 -7.52 -7.22 -16.00
CA HIS A 60 -8.48 -6.22 -15.52
C HIS A 60 -9.91 -6.76 -15.62
N PHE A 61 -10.44 -7.27 -14.51
CA PHE A 61 -11.82 -7.78 -14.44
C PHE A 61 -12.88 -6.66 -14.52
N ILE A 62 -12.53 -5.43 -14.12
CA ILE A 62 -13.42 -4.28 -14.21
C ILE A 62 -13.42 -3.76 -15.65
N LYS A 63 -14.51 -4.03 -16.38
CA LYS A 63 -14.70 -3.66 -17.80
C LYS A 63 -15.26 -2.24 -18.00
N ILE A 64 -15.14 -1.37 -17.01
CA ILE A 64 -15.57 0.04 -17.14
C ILE A 64 -14.48 0.78 -17.92
N LYS A 65 -14.87 1.58 -18.93
CA LYS A 65 -13.94 2.48 -19.61
C LYS A 65 -13.44 3.52 -18.58
N ARG A 66 -12.15 3.47 -18.28
CA ARG A 66 -11.44 4.48 -17.50
C ARG A 66 -10.34 5.04 -18.38
N ASP A 67 -10.17 6.36 -18.35
CA ASP A 67 -9.07 7.03 -19.04
C ASP A 67 -7.71 6.58 -18.50
N GLU A 68 -7.68 6.18 -17.22
CA GLU A 68 -6.49 5.66 -16.56
C GLU A 68 -6.71 4.23 -16.07
N ARG A 69 -5.76 3.35 -16.44
CA ARG A 69 -5.68 1.97 -15.95
C ARG A 69 -4.46 1.82 -15.07
N ILE A 70 -4.70 1.31 -13.86
CA ILE A 70 -3.63 0.81 -12.99
C ILE A 70 -3.13 -0.49 -13.64
N ASN A 71 -1.84 -0.57 -13.92
CA ASN A 71 -1.22 -1.77 -14.49
C ASN A 71 -0.34 -2.52 -13.48
N THR A 72 -0.12 -1.92 -12.31
CA THR A 72 0.79 -2.42 -11.30
C THR A 72 0.20 -2.21 -9.92
N ASP A 73 0.11 -3.30 -9.15
CA ASP A 73 -0.20 -3.26 -7.74
C ASP A 73 1.09 -3.40 -6.93
N TRP A 74 1.27 -2.53 -5.95
CA TRP A 74 2.34 -2.64 -4.98
C TRP A 74 1.83 -3.37 -3.75
N VAL A 75 2.60 -4.37 -3.32
CA VAL A 75 2.40 -5.08 -2.07
C VAL A 75 3.45 -4.61 -1.09
N ILE A 76 3.02 -4.19 0.09
CA ILE A 76 3.88 -3.77 1.20
C ILE A 76 3.62 -4.72 2.36
N ILE A 77 4.67 -5.31 2.92
CA ILE A 77 4.60 -6.14 4.11
C ILE A 77 5.25 -5.39 5.27
N LEU A 78 4.41 -5.06 6.26
CA LEU A 78 4.80 -4.38 7.48
C LEU A 78 4.85 -5.38 8.63
N ARG A 79 5.88 -5.33 9.48
CA ARG A 79 5.98 -6.13 10.71
C ARG A 79 5.85 -5.21 11.93
N LYS A 80 4.95 -5.54 12.85
CA LYS A 80 4.85 -4.81 14.12
C LYS A 80 6.09 -5.05 14.97
N ARG A 81 6.67 -3.96 15.47
CA ARG A 81 7.77 -3.98 16.45
C ARG A 81 7.36 -4.55 17.80
#